data_AF-A0A6L6AT55-F1
#
_entry.id   AF-A0A6L6AT55-F1
#
_cell.length_a   1.000
_cell.length_b   1.000
_cell.length_c   1.000
_cell.angle_alpha   90.00
_cell.angle_beta   90.00
_cell.angle_gamma   90.00
#
_symmetry.space_group_name_H-M   'P 1'
#
loop_
_entity.id
_entity.type
_entity.pdbx_description
1 polymer ?
#
loop_
_entity_poly.entity_id
_entity_poly.type
_entity_poly.pdbx_seq_one_letter_code
_entity_poly.pdbx_strand_id
1 'polypeptide(L)'
;MATRLGLAKGDLILEVGHSSDCDEDLRTQIREITATDFLDGDVNEVVDAVILWWRDSDGDLVDELVDALTYLSESGPIWVLTPKSGRLEHVPPSDIQDAAPIAGLSQTSTIAVAKDWTATRLVARKAGKR
;
A
#
# COMPACT_ATOMS: atom_id res chain seq x y z
N MET A 1 4.47 -10.67 11.30
CA MET A 1 4.90 -10.54 9.89
C MET A 1 4.92 -9.08 9.42
N ALA A 2 4.03 -8.23 9.94
CA ALA A 2 3.97 -6.79 9.64
C ALA A 2 5.28 -6.01 9.87
N THR A 3 6.17 -6.48 10.75
CA THR A 3 7.50 -5.86 11.01
C THR A 3 8.34 -5.67 9.74
N ARG A 4 8.08 -6.45 8.68
CA ARG A 4 8.78 -6.32 7.39
C ARG A 4 8.32 -5.13 6.55
N LEU A 5 7.22 -4.48 6.92
CA LEU A 5 6.72 -3.27 6.27
C LEU A 5 7.57 -2.04 6.62
N GLY A 6 8.41 -2.13 7.65
CA GLY A 6 9.29 -1.03 8.06
C GLY A 6 8.55 0.14 8.72
N LEU A 7 7.35 -0.10 9.25
CA LEU A 7 6.55 0.89 9.97
C LEU A 7 7.10 1.09 11.39
N ALA A 8 6.97 2.32 11.90
CA ALA A 8 7.40 2.71 13.23
C ALA A 8 6.22 3.16 14.11
N LYS A 9 6.48 3.21 15.42
CA LYS A 9 5.50 3.72 16.39
C LYS A 9 5.25 5.21 16.14
N GLY A 10 4.00 5.59 16.03
CA GLY A 10 3.54 6.95 15.75
C GLY A 10 3.20 7.19 14.28
N ASP A 11 3.55 6.28 13.37
CA ASP A 11 3.26 6.44 11.95
C ASP A 11 1.74 6.49 11.72
N LEU A 12 1.30 7.49 10.96
CA LEU A 12 -0.07 7.60 10.47
C LEU A 12 -0.23 6.78 9.20
N ILE A 13 -1.21 5.88 9.19
CA ILE A 13 -1.42 4.94 8.10
C ILE A 13 -2.77 5.20 7.43
N LEU A 14 -2.75 5.57 6.16
CA LEU A 14 -3.96 5.59 5.33
C LEU A 14 -4.26 4.18 4.82
N GLU A 15 -5.49 3.71 5.03
CA GLU A 15 -5.96 2.44 4.51
C GLU A 15 -6.99 2.66 3.39
N VAL A 16 -6.73 2.02 2.26
CA VAL A 16 -7.52 2.15 1.03
C VAL A 16 -7.92 0.76 0.52
N GLY A 17 -9.15 0.62 0.03
CA GLY A 17 -9.64 -0.65 -0.54
C GLY A 17 -9.95 -1.74 0.48
N HIS A 18 -10.07 -1.39 1.78
CA HIS A 18 -10.43 -2.34 2.83
C HIS A 18 -11.82 -2.94 2.56
N SER A 19 -11.91 -4.26 2.67
CA SER A 19 -13.15 -5.03 2.53
C SER A 19 -13.07 -6.30 3.38
N SER A 20 -14.13 -7.08 3.39
CA SER A 20 -14.28 -8.28 4.24
C SER A 20 -13.29 -9.42 3.97
N ASP A 21 -12.58 -9.39 2.84
CA ASP A 21 -11.56 -10.36 2.43
C ASP A 21 -10.13 -9.95 2.83
N CYS A 22 -9.95 -8.73 3.33
CA CYS A 22 -8.68 -8.26 3.87
C CYS A 22 -8.28 -9.03 5.13
N ASP A 23 -6.97 -9.12 5.36
CA ASP A 23 -6.42 -9.89 6.48
C ASP A 23 -6.44 -9.06 7.78
N GLU A 24 -7.40 -9.34 8.66
CA GLU A 24 -7.56 -8.63 9.94
C GLU A 24 -6.41 -8.89 10.92
N ASP A 25 -5.74 -10.04 10.83
CA ASP A 25 -4.56 -10.34 11.65
C ASP A 25 -3.38 -9.44 11.25
N LEU A 26 -3.21 -9.16 9.96
CA LEU A 26 -2.22 -8.21 9.45
C LEU A 26 -2.55 -6.79 9.91
N ARG A 27 -3.82 -6.37 9.80
CA ARG A 27 -4.27 -5.05 10.29
C ARG A 27 -4.00 -4.87 11.77
N THR A 28 -4.33 -5.87 12.58
CA THR A 28 -4.08 -5.87 14.02
C THR A 28 -2.58 -5.70 14.32
N GLN A 29 -1.72 -6.48 13.66
CA GLN A 29 -0.27 -6.37 13.83
C GLN A 29 0.28 -5.00 13.42
N ILE A 30 -0.28 -4.35 12.39
CA ILE A 30 0.13 -3.01 11.99
C ILE A 30 -0.20 -2.01 13.09
N ARG A 31 -1.45 -2.03 13.61
CA ARG A 31 -1.87 -1.14 14.71
C ARG A 31 -1.05 -1.35 15.98
N GLU A 32 -0.67 -2.58 16.29
CA GLU A 32 0.22 -2.87 17.42
C GLU A 32 1.62 -2.26 17.25
N ILE A 33 2.16 -2.25 16.03
CA ILE A 33 3.47 -1.67 15.72
C ILE A 33 3.41 -0.14 15.76
N THR A 34 2.41 0.44 15.09
CA THR A 34 2.30 1.90 14.97
C THR A 34 1.73 2.55 16.23
N ALA A 35 0.96 1.80 17.03
CA ALA A 35 0.16 2.32 18.14
C ALA A 35 -0.80 3.45 17.71
N THR A 36 -1.25 3.41 16.46
CA THR A 36 -2.19 4.33 15.82
C THR A 36 -3.30 3.52 15.15
N ASP A 37 -4.46 4.15 14.94
CA ASP A 37 -5.52 3.58 14.12
C ASP A 37 -5.32 3.93 12.64
N PHE A 38 -5.92 3.11 11.77
CA PHE A 38 -5.97 3.41 10.34
C PHE A 38 -6.87 4.60 10.07
N LEU A 39 -6.37 5.46 9.18
CA LEU A 39 -7.10 6.56 8.59
C LEU A 39 -7.81 6.09 7.32
N ASP A 40 -8.95 6.70 7.01
CA ASP A 40 -9.69 6.46 5.76
C ASP A 40 -9.48 7.62 4.77
N GLY A 41 -10.08 7.51 3.58
CA GLY A 41 -9.89 8.45 2.48
C GLY A 41 -10.40 9.88 2.70
N ASP A 42 -11.04 10.19 3.83
CA ASP A 42 -11.58 11.53 4.14
C ASP A 42 -10.67 12.34 5.10
N VAL A 43 -9.38 11.98 5.19
CA VAL A 43 -8.43 12.68 6.06
C VAL A 43 -7.85 13.95 5.45
N ASN A 44 -7.70 14.99 6.28
CA ASN A 44 -7.05 16.25 5.92
C ASN A 44 -5.59 16.33 6.40
N GLU A 45 -5.02 15.19 6.81
CA GLU A 45 -3.68 15.11 7.40
C GLU A 45 -2.73 14.33 6.50
N VAL A 46 -1.45 14.70 6.56
CA VAL A 46 -0.39 14.01 5.82
C VAL A 46 -0.05 12.72 6.54
N VAL A 47 -0.03 11.61 5.82
CA VAL A 47 0.26 10.27 6.36
C VAL A 47 1.69 9.82 6.10
N ASP A 48 2.19 8.91 6.93
CA ASP A 48 3.56 8.39 6.83
C ASP A 48 3.66 7.20 5.86
N ALA A 49 2.58 6.42 5.73
CA ALA A 49 2.48 5.32 4.79
C ALA A 49 1.03 5.09 4.33
N VAL A 50 0.88 4.53 3.13
CA VAL A 50 -0.42 4.06 2.63
C VAL A 50 -0.40 2.54 2.53
N ILE A 51 -1.46 1.90 3.02
CA ILE A 51 -1.79 0.49 2.75
C ILE A 51 -2.93 0.46 1.74
N LEU A 52 -2.63 0.01 0.53
CA LEU A 52 -3.61 -0.12 -0.56
C LEU A 52 -3.93 -1.60 -0.77
N TRP A 53 -5.15 -2.02 -0.44
CA TRP A 53 -5.66 -3.35 -0.77
C TRP A 53 -6.20 -3.33 -2.19
N TRP A 54 -5.54 -4.05 -3.11
CA TRP A 54 -5.83 -3.98 -4.53
C TRP A 54 -6.18 -5.35 -5.12
N ARG A 55 -7.29 -5.40 -5.84
CA ARG A 55 -7.84 -6.56 -6.56
C ARG A 55 -7.89 -6.28 -8.05
N ASP A 56 -7.91 -7.34 -8.85
CA ASP A 56 -7.95 -7.21 -10.32
C ASP A 56 -9.21 -6.47 -10.81
N SER A 57 -10.33 -6.63 -10.11
CA SER A 57 -11.58 -5.92 -10.41
C SER A 57 -11.70 -4.51 -9.84
N ASP A 58 -10.75 -4.01 -9.04
CA ASP A 58 -10.93 -2.75 -8.28
C ASP A 58 -10.88 -1.49 -9.16
N GLY A 59 -10.43 -1.60 -10.41
CA GLY A 59 -10.48 -0.51 -11.39
C GLY A 59 -9.11 -0.15 -11.96
N ASP A 60 -8.77 1.14 -11.95
CA ASP A 60 -7.47 1.62 -12.44
C ASP A 60 -6.50 1.87 -11.27
N LEU A 61 -5.45 1.04 -11.21
CA LEU A 61 -4.42 1.14 -10.18
C LEU A 61 -3.64 2.46 -10.27
N VAL A 62 -3.50 3.04 -11.47
CA VAL A 62 -2.75 4.29 -11.63
C VAL A 62 -3.44 5.43 -10.91
N ASP A 63 -4.75 5.57 -11.10
CA ASP A 63 -5.54 6.63 -10.47
C ASP A 63 -5.49 6.51 -8.95
N GLU A 64 -5.67 5.30 -8.42
CA GLU A 64 -5.62 5.05 -6.98
C GLU A 64 -4.24 5.35 -6.38
N LEU A 65 -3.16 5.04 -7.11
CA LEU A 65 -1.80 5.37 -6.69
C LEU A 65 -1.53 6.88 -6.70
N VAL A 66 -2.11 7.61 -7.66
CA VAL A 66 -2.01 9.07 -7.73
C VAL A 66 -2.80 9.72 -6.61
N ASP A 67 -4.00 9.22 -6.31
CA ASP A 67 -4.82 9.71 -5.21
C ASP A 67 -4.16 9.44 -3.85
N ALA A 68 -3.62 8.24 -3.65
CA ALA A 68 -2.85 7.89 -2.44
C ALA A 68 -1.64 8.81 -2.24
N LEU A 69 -0.97 9.24 -3.31
CA LEU A 69 0.16 10.17 -3.23
C LEU A 69 -0.23 11.55 -2.72
N THR A 70 -1.50 11.97 -2.84
CA THR A 70 -1.94 13.30 -2.40
C THR A 70 -1.91 13.46 -0.88
N TYR A 71 -2.10 12.35 -0.15
CA TYR A 71 -2.07 12.32 1.32
C TYR A 71 -0.70 11.96 1.88
N LEU A 72 0.18 11.36 1.06
CA LEU A 72 1.42 10.75 1.52
C LEU A 72 2.55 11.77 1.69
N SER A 73 3.31 11.62 2.78
CA SER A 73 4.55 12.37 2.97
C SER A 73 5.59 12.08 1.86
N GLU A 74 6.50 13.01 1.61
CA GLU A 74 7.50 12.89 0.52
C GLU A 74 8.41 11.64 0.61
N SER A 75 8.56 11.07 1.80
CA SER A 75 9.37 9.86 2.05
C SER A 75 8.55 8.60 2.28
N GLY A 76 7.23 8.72 2.33
CA GLY A 76 6.33 7.63 2.67
C GLY A 76 6.29 6.54 1.59
N PRO A 77 6.21 5.26 1.97
CA PRO A 77 5.94 4.18 1.02
C PRO A 77 4.43 4.00 0.83
N ILE A 78 4.06 3.58 -0.39
CA ILE A 78 2.77 2.94 -0.65
C ILE A 78 3.01 1.43 -0.67
N TRP A 79 2.28 0.71 0.16
CA TRP A 79 2.27 -0.75 0.16
C TRP A 79 1.02 -1.22 -0.58
N VAL A 80 1.20 -1.71 -1.80
CA VAL A 80 0.13 -2.32 -2.59
C VAL A 80 0.03 -3.79 -2.22
N LEU A 81 -1.04 -4.17 -1.55
CA LEU A 81 -1.34 -5.52 -1.14
C LEU A 81 -2.24 -6.16 -2.19
N THR A 82 -1.79 -7.27 -2.78
CA THR A 82 -2.57 -8.02 -3.78
C THR A 82 -2.77 -9.47 -3.35
N PRO A 83 -3.89 -10.11 -3.75
CA PRO A 83 -4.10 -11.53 -3.51
C PRO A 83 -2.99 -12.36 -4.17
N LYS A 84 -2.54 -13.42 -3.50
CA LYS A 84 -1.52 -14.32 -4.04
C LYS A 84 -2.01 -15.08 -5.28
N SER A 85 -1.06 -15.53 -6.10
CA SER A 85 -1.36 -16.36 -7.26
C SER A 85 -2.20 -17.58 -6.89
N GLY A 86 -3.24 -17.85 -7.67
CA GLY A 86 -4.23 -18.90 -7.41
C GLY A 86 -5.39 -18.48 -6.48
N ARG A 87 -5.41 -17.23 -6.00
CA ARG A 87 -6.58 -16.62 -5.36
C ARG A 87 -7.46 -15.91 -6.39
N LEU A 88 -8.74 -15.75 -6.04
CA LEU A 88 -9.65 -14.89 -6.80
C LEU A 88 -9.13 -13.44 -6.75
N GLU A 89 -9.41 -12.68 -7.80
CA GLU A 89 -8.94 -11.29 -7.90
C GLU A 89 -7.41 -11.11 -7.83
N HIS A 90 -6.65 -12.15 -8.20
CA HIS A 90 -5.20 -12.08 -8.24
C HIS A 90 -4.73 -11.07 -9.29
N VAL A 91 -3.98 -10.08 -8.83
CA VAL A 91 -3.33 -9.09 -9.69
C VAL A 91 -1.93 -9.58 -10.06
N PRO A 92 -1.60 -9.72 -11.35
CA PRO A 92 -0.29 -10.15 -11.76
C PRO A 92 0.76 -9.07 -11.44
N PRO A 93 2.00 -9.45 -11.07
CA PRO A 93 3.04 -8.47 -10.73
C PRO A 93 3.36 -7.46 -11.85
N SER A 94 3.11 -7.82 -13.11
CA SER A 94 3.29 -6.94 -14.28
C SER A 94 2.44 -5.69 -14.18
N ASP A 95 1.21 -5.79 -13.69
CA ASP A 95 0.28 -4.67 -13.69
C ASP A 95 0.73 -3.59 -12.72
N ILE A 96 1.29 -4.00 -11.57
CA ILE A 96 1.94 -3.08 -10.63
C ILE A 96 3.21 -2.48 -11.24
N GLN A 97 3.99 -3.27 -11.97
CA GLN A 97 5.23 -2.81 -12.64
C GLN A 97 4.95 -1.78 -13.73
N ASP A 98 3.82 -1.90 -14.43
CA ASP A 98 3.39 -1.01 -15.49
C ASP A 98 2.69 0.24 -14.93
N ALA A 99 1.88 0.11 -13.87
CA ALA A 99 1.17 1.23 -13.24
C ALA A 99 2.10 2.15 -12.44
N ALA A 100 3.02 1.59 -11.63
CA ALA A 100 3.92 2.36 -10.78
C ALA A 100 4.67 3.50 -11.51
N PRO A 101 5.35 3.29 -12.66
CA PRO A 101 6.03 4.36 -13.37
C PRO A 101 5.09 5.48 -13.84
N ILE A 102 3.86 5.14 -14.23
CA ILE A 102 2.87 6.09 -14.74
C ILE A 102 2.41 7.00 -13.60
N ALA A 103 2.19 6.43 -12.41
CA ALA A 103 1.91 7.18 -11.18
C ALA A 103 3.13 7.91 -10.58
N GLY A 104 4.30 7.89 -11.24
CA GLY A 104 5.51 8.55 -10.75
C GLY A 104 6.24 7.79 -9.62
N LEU A 105 5.90 6.52 -9.41
CA LEU A 105 6.43 5.66 -8.37
C LEU A 105 7.50 4.69 -8.92
N SER A 106 8.28 4.13 -8.00
CA SER A 106 9.17 3.00 -8.27
C SER A 106 8.92 1.88 -7.30
N GLN A 107 8.78 0.66 -7.83
CA GLN A 107 8.80 -0.55 -7.03
C GLN A 107 10.19 -0.76 -6.42
N THR A 108 10.24 -1.15 -5.15
CA THR A 108 11.49 -1.36 -4.41
C THR A 108 11.62 -2.75 -3.82
N SER A 109 10.53 -3.37 -3.37
CA SER A 109 10.52 -4.73 -2.86
C SER A 109 9.13 -5.32 -2.91
N THR A 110 9.05 -6.65 -2.87
CA THR A 110 7.80 -7.39 -2.74
C THR A 110 7.99 -8.50 -1.71
N ILE A 111 7.07 -8.61 -0.76
CA ILE A 111 7.15 -9.54 0.37
C ILE A 111 5.80 -10.18 0.64
N ALA A 112 5.80 -11.46 1.02
CA ALA A 112 4.61 -12.10 1.58
C ALA A 112 4.38 -11.57 3.00
N VAL A 113 3.22 -10.96 3.23
CA VAL A 113 2.86 -10.31 4.51
C VAL A 113 1.81 -11.07 5.29
N ALA A 114 0.97 -11.83 4.58
CA ALA A 114 -0.08 -12.64 5.17
C ALA A 114 -0.20 -14.00 4.45
N LYS A 115 -1.17 -14.82 4.89
CA LYS A 115 -1.44 -16.12 4.26
C LYS A 115 -1.80 -15.96 2.79
N ASP A 116 -2.67 -15.01 2.50
CA ASP A 116 -3.29 -14.85 1.18
C ASP A 116 -2.87 -13.58 0.44
N TRP A 117 -2.10 -12.72 1.09
CA TRP A 117 -1.69 -11.42 0.55
C TRP A 117 -0.18 -11.27 0.42
N THR A 118 0.21 -10.59 -0.66
CA THR A 118 1.58 -10.13 -0.94
C THR A 118 1.60 -8.62 -0.93
N ALA A 119 2.58 -7.99 -0.30
CA ALA A 119 2.74 -6.55 -0.30
C ALA A 119 3.90 -6.14 -1.20
N THR A 120 3.66 -5.18 -2.09
CA THR A 120 4.64 -4.56 -2.97
C THR A 120 4.89 -3.12 -2.53
N ARG A 121 6.15 -2.79 -2.26
CA ARG A 121 6.57 -1.46 -1.79
C ARG A 121 6.86 -0.55 -2.97
N LEU A 122 6.07 0.50 -3.09
CA LEU A 122 6.26 1.59 -4.04
C LEU A 122 6.71 2.85 -3.29
N VAL A 123 7.59 3.63 -3.90
CA VAL A 123 8.03 4.93 -3.37
C VAL A 123 8.03 5.98 -4.46
N ALA A 124 7.75 7.23 -4.10
CA ALA A 124 7.87 8.35 -5.01
C ALA A 124 9.29 8.41 -5.60
N ARG A 125 9.37 8.55 -6.92
CA ARG A 125 10.65 8.83 -7.56
C ARG A 125 11.08 10.22 -7.12
N LYS A 126 12.25 10.34 -6.50
CA LYS A 126 12.88 11.66 -6.37
C LYS A 126 13.01 12.23 -7.76
N ALA A 127 12.28 13.30 -8.05
CA ALA A 127 12.49 14.09 -9.25
C ALA A 127 13.97 14.45 -9.24
N GLY A 128 14.75 13.84 -10.15
CA GLY A 128 16.14 14.18 -10.31
C GLY A 128 16.19 15.68 -10.52
N LYS A 129 16.86 16.41 -9.61
CA LYS A 129 17.19 17.82 -9.82
C LYS A 129 17.77 17.93 -11.23
N ARG A 130 17.01 18.52 -12.14
CA ARG A 130 17.51 19.05 -13.40
C ARG A 130 18.09 20.42 -13.13
#